data_AF-A0A7S3D034-F1
#
_entry.id   AF-A0A7S3D034-F1
#
_cell.length_a   1.000
_cell.length_b   1.000
_cell.length_c   1.000
_cell.angle_alpha   90.00
_cell.angle_beta   90.00
_cell.angle_gamma   90.00
#
_symmetry.space_group_name_H-M   'P 1'
#
loop_
_entity.id
_entity.type
_entity.pdbx_description
1 polymer ?
#
loop_
_entity_poly.entity_id
_entity_poly.type
_entity_poly.pdbx_seq_one_letter_code
_entity_poly.pdbx_strand_id
1 'polypeptide(L)'
;DFYQYNSVYVPYCTGDVHSGTVKKPTEEQWGLYFTGHTNLVTIVEELVSKYGMGDAEELILTGSSAGGLGTFLHTNAFFDAFPNTRVTALPQAGWFLPLPAYDPSVAPCGGMLKLMESLYKLAHSYLPPDCVSANPDTPHVCFSANYTYPHIKAPLFVFEMQYDINQLYEEDSVPLKVFNSTTCDYIGHFGDEMRGTLQAVVNNKRDGLFNPGCFGHGVSWNG
;
A
#
# COMPACT_ATOMS: atom_id res chain seq x y z
N ASP A 1 1.13 -3.55 22.55
CA ASP A 1 0.11 -2.52 22.77
C ASP A 1 -1.32 -3.00 22.54
N PHE A 2 -1.61 -3.76 21.48
CA PHE A 2 -3.00 -4.13 21.11
C PHE A 2 -3.46 -5.54 21.55
N TYR A 3 -2.86 -6.13 22.60
CA TYR A 3 -3.08 -7.54 22.98
C TYR A 3 -4.52 -7.87 23.43
N GLN A 4 -5.33 -6.85 23.74
CA GLN A 4 -6.74 -7.00 24.12
C GLN A 4 -7.72 -6.68 22.98
N TYR A 5 -7.22 -6.28 21.80
CA TYR A 5 -8.08 -5.92 20.67
C TYR A 5 -8.62 -7.18 20.01
N ASN A 6 -9.86 -7.09 19.50
CA ASN A 6 -10.34 -8.05 18.52
C ASN A 6 -9.43 -7.97 17.29
N SER A 7 -8.85 -9.10 16.91
CA SER A 7 -7.87 -9.17 15.83
C SER A 7 -8.44 -9.97 14.66
N VAL A 8 -8.40 -9.38 13.47
CA VAL A 8 -8.80 -10.02 12.22
C VAL A 8 -7.59 -10.07 11.29
N TYR A 9 -7.22 -11.28 10.88
CA TYR A 9 -6.21 -11.48 9.86
C TYR A 9 -6.88 -11.81 8.52
N VAL A 10 -6.58 -11.01 7.50
CA VAL A 10 -7.05 -11.23 6.13
C VAL A 10 -5.89 -11.78 5.29
N PRO A 11 -5.87 -13.07 4.95
CA PRO A 11 -4.82 -13.63 4.10
C PRO A 11 -4.82 -12.97 2.72
N TYR A 12 -3.63 -12.66 2.21
CA TYR A 12 -3.48 -12.14 0.86
C TYR A 12 -3.34 -13.30 -0.14
N CYS A 13 -4.40 -13.57 -0.90
CA CYS A 13 -4.47 -14.67 -1.86
C CYS A 13 -4.88 -14.24 -3.27
N THR A 14 -4.94 -12.93 -3.53
CA THR A 14 -5.56 -12.35 -4.73
C THR A 14 -4.56 -11.81 -5.75
N GLY A 15 -3.29 -11.62 -5.38
CA GLY A 15 -2.24 -11.19 -6.32
C GLY A 15 -2.44 -9.78 -6.91
N ASP A 16 -3.29 -8.97 -6.30
CA ASP A 16 -3.75 -7.66 -6.79
C ASP A 16 -3.60 -6.53 -5.77
N VAL A 17 -2.68 -6.64 -4.81
CA VAL A 17 -2.44 -5.66 -3.74
C VAL A 17 -3.71 -5.18 -3.02
N HIS A 18 -4.68 -6.09 -2.89
CA HIS A 18 -6.01 -5.85 -2.32
C HIS A 18 -6.91 -4.91 -3.13
N SER A 19 -6.60 -4.57 -4.39
CA SER A 19 -7.38 -3.62 -5.19
C SER A 19 -8.34 -4.27 -6.20
N GLY A 20 -8.16 -5.54 -6.56
CA GLY A 20 -8.85 -6.13 -7.71
C GLY A 20 -10.36 -6.29 -7.54
N THR A 21 -11.09 -6.19 -8.66
CA THR A 21 -12.55 -6.33 -8.74
C THR A 21 -13.04 -7.39 -9.74
N VAL A 22 -12.13 -8.18 -10.32
CA VAL A 22 -12.43 -9.23 -11.32
C VAL A 22 -13.00 -10.48 -10.65
N LYS A 23 -14.34 -10.55 -10.57
CA LYS A 23 -15.08 -11.73 -10.07
C LYS A 23 -15.37 -12.80 -11.13
N LYS A 24 -15.17 -12.46 -12.41
CA LYS A 24 -15.44 -13.33 -13.56
C LYS A 24 -14.27 -13.20 -14.55
N PRO A 25 -13.19 -13.96 -14.36
CA PRO A 25 -12.00 -13.78 -15.17
C PRO A 25 -12.19 -14.30 -16.59
N THR A 26 -11.47 -13.68 -17.53
CA THR A 26 -11.43 -14.07 -18.94
C THR A 26 -10.04 -14.58 -19.31
N GLU A 27 -9.79 -14.85 -20.60
CA GLU A 27 -8.44 -15.16 -21.09
C GLU A 27 -7.44 -14.03 -20.83
N GLU A 28 -7.88 -12.77 -20.79
CA GLU A 28 -7.03 -11.62 -20.44
C GLU A 28 -6.44 -11.75 -19.03
N GLN A 29 -7.22 -12.26 -18.09
CA GLN A 29 -6.80 -12.50 -16.70
C GLN A 29 -6.28 -13.93 -16.49
N TRP A 30 -6.04 -14.69 -17.55
CA TRP A 30 -5.60 -16.09 -17.50
C TRP A 30 -6.52 -17.02 -16.70
N GLY A 31 -7.81 -16.68 -16.60
CA GLY A 31 -8.75 -17.39 -15.73
C GLY A 31 -8.52 -17.19 -14.22
N LEU A 32 -7.63 -16.26 -13.82
CA LEU A 32 -7.33 -15.96 -12.42
C LEU A 32 -8.23 -14.86 -11.86
N TYR A 33 -8.65 -15.05 -10.61
CA TYR A 33 -9.45 -14.07 -9.88
C TYR A 33 -8.55 -13.01 -9.27
N PHE A 34 -8.90 -11.75 -9.49
CA PHE A 34 -8.30 -10.59 -8.83
C PHE A 34 -9.41 -9.89 -8.06
N THR A 35 -9.68 -10.33 -6.82
CA THR A 35 -10.84 -9.93 -6.03
C THR A 35 -10.49 -9.27 -4.70
N GLY A 36 -9.28 -8.74 -4.54
CA GLY A 36 -8.79 -8.17 -3.30
C GLY A 36 -9.72 -7.15 -2.66
N HIS A 37 -10.20 -6.18 -3.45
CA HIS A 37 -11.13 -5.15 -2.97
C HIS A 37 -12.49 -5.77 -2.61
N THR A 38 -12.98 -6.65 -3.48
CA THR A 38 -14.25 -7.35 -3.25
C THR A 38 -14.22 -8.18 -1.97
N ASN A 39 -13.13 -8.92 -1.75
CA ASN A 39 -12.95 -9.75 -0.57
C ASN A 39 -12.98 -8.88 0.68
N LEU A 40 -12.29 -7.74 0.67
CA LEU A 40 -12.26 -6.83 1.82
C LEU A 40 -13.66 -6.29 2.14
N VAL A 41 -14.44 -5.86 1.14
CA VAL A 41 -15.82 -5.39 1.34
C VAL A 41 -16.67 -6.50 1.98
N THR A 42 -16.64 -7.71 1.42
CA THR A 42 -17.43 -8.84 1.95
C THR A 42 -17.01 -9.25 3.35
N ILE A 43 -15.71 -9.22 3.67
CA ILE A 43 -15.21 -9.50 5.02
C ILE A 43 -15.74 -8.47 6.01
N VAL A 44 -15.67 -7.17 5.68
CA VAL A 44 -16.19 -6.11 6.57
C VAL A 44 -17.70 -6.25 6.78
N GLU A 45 -18.48 -6.52 5.73
CA GLU A 45 -19.92 -6.78 5.84
C GLU A 45 -20.23 -7.96 6.79
N GLU A 46 -19.45 -9.03 6.71
CA GLU A 46 -19.60 -10.19 7.59
C GLU A 46 -19.22 -9.85 9.04
N LEU A 47 -18.12 -9.13 9.26
CA LEU A 47 -17.68 -8.68 10.59
C LEU A 47 -18.71 -7.77 11.26
N VAL A 48 -19.30 -6.85 10.51
CA VAL A 48 -20.36 -5.96 11.00
C VAL A 48 -21.61 -6.76 11.34
N SER A 49 -22.06 -7.64 10.44
CA SER A 49 -23.34 -8.34 10.60
C SER A 49 -23.33 -9.47 11.63
N LYS A 50 -22.18 -10.12 11.85
CA LYS A 50 -22.09 -11.33 12.70
C LYS A 50 -21.21 -11.18 13.93
N TYR A 51 -20.25 -10.26 13.92
CA TYR A 51 -19.18 -10.21 14.92
C TYR A 51 -19.11 -8.88 15.69
N GLY A 52 -20.11 -8.00 15.51
CA GLY A 52 -20.23 -6.77 16.30
C GLY A 52 -19.23 -5.68 15.95
N MET A 53 -18.56 -5.76 14.79
CA MET A 53 -17.60 -4.74 14.36
C MET A 53 -18.25 -3.35 14.21
N GLY A 54 -19.56 -3.29 13.93
CA GLY A 54 -20.32 -2.04 13.85
C GLY A 54 -20.40 -1.25 15.17
N ASP A 55 -20.20 -1.92 16.31
CA ASP A 55 -20.24 -1.30 17.64
C ASP A 55 -18.83 -0.95 18.17
N ALA A 56 -17.78 -1.09 17.35
CA ALA A 56 -16.41 -0.80 17.75
C ALA A 56 -16.21 0.69 18.07
N GLU A 57 -15.58 0.98 19.22
CA GLU A 57 -15.20 2.35 19.59
C GLU A 57 -13.95 2.82 18.83
N GLU A 58 -13.06 1.89 18.49
CA GLU A 58 -11.83 2.15 17.74
C GLU A 58 -11.57 1.05 16.72
N LEU A 59 -11.09 1.45 15.55
CA LEU A 59 -10.73 0.56 14.44
C LEU A 59 -9.37 0.99 13.89
N ILE A 60 -8.45 0.03 13.84
CA ILE A 60 -7.12 0.20 13.23
C ILE A 60 -7.06 -0.68 11.98
N LEU A 61 -7.00 -0.05 10.80
CA LEU A 61 -6.71 -0.77 9.55
C LEU A 61 -5.20 -0.83 9.36
N THR A 62 -4.66 -2.03 9.19
CA THR A 62 -3.21 -2.24 9.07
C THR A 62 -2.88 -3.33 8.07
N GLY A 63 -1.67 -3.29 7.54
CA GLY A 63 -1.11 -4.29 6.65
C GLY A 63 0.35 -4.01 6.37
N SER A 64 1.08 -5.04 5.92
CA SER A 64 2.49 -4.93 5.53
C SER A 64 2.66 -5.18 4.04
N SER A 65 3.64 -4.54 3.40
CA SER A 65 3.95 -4.76 1.97
C SER A 65 2.75 -4.39 1.09
N ALA A 66 2.33 -5.29 0.20
CA ALA A 66 1.07 -5.20 -0.54
C ALA A 66 -0.15 -4.89 0.34
N GLY A 67 -0.20 -5.37 1.59
CA GLY A 67 -1.26 -5.02 2.54
C GLY A 67 -1.12 -3.62 3.13
N GLY A 68 0.10 -3.08 3.22
CA GLY A 68 0.36 -1.68 3.59
C GLY A 68 -0.10 -0.74 2.49
N LEU A 69 0.18 -1.08 1.23
CA LEU A 69 -0.41 -0.40 0.07
C LEU A 69 -1.94 -0.49 0.12
N GLY A 70 -2.49 -1.70 0.31
CA GLY A 70 -3.93 -1.92 0.43
C GLY A 70 -4.57 -1.11 1.56
N THR A 71 -3.85 -0.88 2.66
CA THR A 71 -4.28 0.00 3.75
C THR A 71 -4.46 1.43 3.26
N PHE A 72 -3.50 2.01 2.54
CA PHE A 72 -3.64 3.34 1.93
C PHE A 72 -4.86 3.42 1.01
N LEU A 73 -5.10 2.39 0.18
CA LEU A 73 -6.21 2.39 -0.78
C LEU A 73 -7.59 2.37 -0.10
N HIS A 74 -7.73 1.67 1.03
CA HIS A 74 -9.05 1.38 1.62
C HIS A 74 -9.38 2.21 2.86
N THR A 75 -8.41 2.90 3.46
CA THR A 75 -8.60 3.64 4.73
C THR A 75 -9.80 4.60 4.69
N ASN A 76 -10.01 5.33 3.60
CA ASN A 76 -11.14 6.25 3.48
C ASN A 76 -12.49 5.53 3.50
N ALA A 77 -12.60 4.35 2.90
CA ALA A 77 -13.83 3.57 2.93
C ALA A 77 -14.20 3.16 4.36
N PHE A 78 -13.21 2.78 5.18
CA PHE A 78 -13.43 2.52 6.60
C PHE A 78 -13.82 3.79 7.36
N PHE A 79 -13.10 4.89 7.13
CA PHE A 79 -13.39 6.17 7.78
C PHE A 79 -14.83 6.63 7.52
N ASP A 80 -15.29 6.52 6.27
CA ASP A 80 -16.63 6.94 5.87
C ASP A 80 -17.72 5.95 6.34
N ALA A 81 -17.42 4.64 6.41
CA ALA A 81 -18.39 3.61 6.80
C ALA A 81 -18.67 3.57 8.32
N PHE A 82 -17.74 4.05 9.15
CA PHE A 82 -17.84 4.00 10.61
C PHE A 82 -17.76 5.41 11.24
N PRO A 83 -18.74 6.30 11.00
CA PRO A 83 -18.66 7.72 11.40
C PRO A 83 -18.67 7.96 12.91
N ASN A 84 -19.08 6.97 13.71
CA ASN A 84 -19.11 7.05 15.18
C ASN A 84 -17.91 6.32 15.83
N THR A 85 -17.00 5.75 15.03
CA THR A 85 -15.84 4.99 15.48
C THR A 85 -14.57 5.80 15.25
N ARG A 86 -13.60 5.69 16.16
CA ARG A 86 -12.26 6.24 15.92
C ARG A 86 -11.52 5.35 14.93
N VAL A 87 -11.56 5.71 13.64
CA VAL A 87 -10.84 4.99 12.58
C VAL A 87 -9.45 5.59 12.41
N THR A 88 -8.42 4.75 12.49
CA THR A 88 -7.03 5.08 12.19
C THR A 88 -6.42 4.00 11.29
N ALA A 89 -5.32 4.33 10.62
CA ALA A 89 -4.60 3.34 9.81
C ALA A 89 -3.10 3.32 10.09
N LEU A 90 -2.52 2.12 10.00
CA LEU A 90 -1.10 1.85 10.20
C LEU A 90 -0.56 1.08 8.99
N PRO A 91 -0.34 1.75 7.85
CA PRO A 91 0.31 1.12 6.71
C PRO A 91 1.80 0.89 7.02
N GLN A 92 2.25 -0.35 6.82
CA GLN A 92 3.64 -0.74 7.00
C GLN A 92 4.26 -1.17 5.66
N ALA A 93 5.46 -0.67 5.34
CA ALA A 93 6.19 -1.02 4.12
C ALA A 93 5.29 -0.92 2.87
N GLY A 94 4.48 0.13 2.82
CA GLY A 94 3.43 0.36 1.84
C GLY A 94 3.59 1.67 1.10
N TRP A 95 4.61 2.47 1.45
CA TRP A 95 4.93 3.73 0.80
C TRP A 95 5.81 3.47 -0.41
N PHE A 96 5.19 2.92 -1.45
CA PHE A 96 5.87 2.61 -2.70
C PHE A 96 6.10 3.88 -3.54
N LEU A 97 7.35 4.11 -3.91
CA LEU A 97 7.74 5.25 -4.73
C LEU A 97 7.46 4.97 -6.21
N PRO A 98 7.02 5.98 -6.98
CA PRO A 98 6.80 5.85 -8.42
C PRO A 98 8.11 6.06 -9.20
N LEU A 99 9.21 5.44 -8.74
CA LEU A 99 10.52 5.58 -9.38
C LEU A 99 10.65 4.64 -10.58
N PRO A 100 11.46 5.00 -11.59
CA PRO A 100 11.89 4.06 -12.62
C PRO A 100 12.84 3.02 -12.02
N ALA A 101 12.77 1.80 -12.53
CA ALA A 101 13.70 0.74 -12.14
C ALA A 101 15.16 1.12 -12.41
N TYR A 102 16.07 0.62 -11.57
CA TYR A 102 17.52 0.78 -11.73
C TYR A 102 18.00 0.31 -13.10
N ASP A 103 17.56 -0.87 -13.51
CA ASP A 103 17.78 -1.39 -14.86
C ASP A 103 16.46 -1.87 -15.47
N PRO A 104 15.82 -1.03 -16.31
CA PRO A 104 14.56 -1.36 -16.97
C PRO A 104 14.63 -2.56 -17.92
N SER A 105 15.83 -3.02 -18.30
CA SER A 105 16.01 -4.16 -19.21
C SER A 105 15.86 -5.52 -18.51
N VAL A 106 16.11 -5.57 -17.21
CA VAL A 106 15.96 -6.76 -16.37
C VAL A 106 14.75 -6.69 -15.45
N ALA A 107 14.27 -5.49 -15.11
CA ALA A 107 13.11 -5.33 -14.25
C ALA A 107 11.85 -5.92 -14.93
N PRO A 108 11.14 -6.86 -14.27
CA PRO A 108 10.03 -7.60 -14.88
C PRO A 108 8.89 -6.68 -15.34
N CYS A 109 8.80 -5.49 -14.77
CA CYS A 109 7.76 -4.52 -15.06
C CYS A 109 8.27 -3.09 -15.31
N GLY A 110 9.59 -2.88 -15.46
CA GLY A 110 10.17 -1.55 -15.74
C GLY A 110 10.00 -0.51 -14.63
N GLY A 111 9.85 -0.96 -13.37
CA GLY A 111 9.65 -0.13 -12.19
C GLY A 111 8.21 -0.13 -11.68
N MET A 112 8.02 0.42 -10.48
CA MET A 112 6.76 0.34 -9.74
C MET A 112 5.58 0.99 -10.48
N LEU A 113 5.78 2.16 -11.10
CA LEU A 113 4.69 2.85 -11.79
C LEU A 113 4.10 2.04 -12.95
N LYS A 114 4.97 1.41 -13.76
CA LYS A 114 4.54 0.59 -14.90
C LYS A 114 3.94 -0.75 -14.45
N LEU A 115 4.45 -1.34 -13.36
CA LEU A 115 3.80 -2.48 -12.72
C LEU A 115 2.36 -2.14 -12.30
N MET A 116 2.19 -1.02 -11.61
CA MET A 116 0.88 -0.56 -11.14
C MET A 116 -0.07 -0.18 -12.28
N GLU A 117 0.45 0.36 -13.38
CA GLU A 117 -0.35 0.60 -14.59
C GLU A 117 -0.86 -0.72 -15.19
N SER A 118 0.00 -1.73 -15.33
CA SER A 118 -0.38 -3.05 -15.81
C SER A 118 -1.41 -3.71 -14.89
N LEU A 119 -1.19 -3.64 -13.57
CA LEU A 119 -2.12 -4.20 -12.59
C LEU A 119 -3.47 -3.47 -12.58
N TYR A 120 -3.46 -2.14 -12.70
CA TYR A 120 -4.67 -1.33 -12.78
C TYR A 120 -5.61 -1.84 -13.87
N LYS A 121 -5.05 -2.07 -15.06
CA LYS A 121 -5.78 -2.57 -16.24
C LYS A 121 -6.19 -4.03 -16.05
N LEU A 122 -5.25 -4.90 -15.66
CA LEU A 122 -5.50 -6.35 -15.56
C LEU A 122 -6.55 -6.71 -14.50
N ALA A 123 -6.43 -6.13 -13.29
CA ALA A 123 -7.23 -6.48 -12.12
C ALA A 123 -8.49 -5.61 -11.95
N HIS A 124 -8.76 -4.68 -12.87
CA HIS A 124 -9.81 -3.67 -12.75
C HIS A 124 -9.78 -3.02 -11.36
N SER A 125 -8.61 -2.52 -11.00
CA SER A 125 -8.30 -2.18 -9.62
C SER A 125 -9.14 -1.01 -9.10
N TYR A 126 -9.68 -1.18 -7.89
CA TYR A 126 -10.19 -0.10 -7.07
C TYR A 126 -9.04 0.81 -6.62
N LEU A 127 -9.27 2.12 -6.72
CA LEU A 127 -8.37 3.17 -6.22
C LEU A 127 -9.22 4.24 -5.51
N PRO A 128 -8.65 4.98 -4.53
CA PRO A 128 -9.35 6.05 -3.83
C PRO A 128 -9.97 7.06 -4.81
N PRO A 129 -11.30 7.27 -4.79
CA PRO A 129 -11.99 8.12 -5.76
C PRO A 129 -11.49 9.57 -5.80
N ASP A 130 -11.13 10.12 -4.64
CA ASP A 130 -10.61 11.48 -4.52
C ASP A 130 -9.23 11.63 -5.20
N CYS A 131 -8.37 10.61 -5.08
CA CYS A 131 -7.08 10.59 -5.78
C CYS A 131 -7.25 10.41 -7.29
N VAL A 132 -8.14 9.50 -7.72
CA VAL A 132 -8.44 9.28 -9.14
C VAL A 132 -9.00 10.54 -9.78
N SER A 133 -9.88 11.26 -9.07
CA SER A 133 -10.45 12.53 -9.54
C SER A 133 -9.39 13.63 -9.70
N ALA A 134 -8.35 13.62 -8.88
CA ALA A 134 -7.22 14.53 -9.00
C ALA A 134 -6.23 14.14 -10.12
N ASN A 135 -6.26 12.87 -10.58
CA ASN A 135 -5.33 12.32 -11.58
C ASN A 135 -6.08 11.56 -12.70
N PRO A 136 -7.02 12.20 -13.42
CA PRO A 136 -7.94 11.51 -14.33
C PRO A 136 -7.25 10.82 -15.51
N ASP A 137 -6.14 11.38 -15.99
CA ASP A 137 -5.41 10.83 -17.14
C ASP A 137 -4.46 9.68 -16.77
N THR A 138 -4.09 9.58 -15.49
CA THR A 138 -3.09 8.61 -15.00
C THR A 138 -3.51 7.98 -13.67
N PRO A 139 -4.73 7.41 -13.54
CA PRO A 139 -5.29 6.98 -12.24
C PRO A 139 -4.39 6.00 -11.48
N HIS A 140 -3.61 5.17 -12.18
CA HIS A 140 -2.66 4.22 -11.59
C HIS A 140 -1.58 4.87 -10.70
N VAL A 141 -1.32 6.18 -10.79
CA VAL A 141 -0.41 6.87 -9.83
C VAL A 141 -0.92 6.78 -8.40
N CYS A 142 -2.23 6.59 -8.19
CA CYS A 142 -2.84 6.45 -6.87
C CYS A 142 -2.49 5.13 -6.15
N PHE A 143 -1.78 4.20 -6.79
CA PHE A 143 -1.12 3.12 -6.07
C PHE A 143 0.04 3.62 -5.21
N SER A 144 0.67 4.73 -5.57
CA SER A 144 1.72 5.34 -4.76
C SER A 144 1.12 6.14 -3.62
N ALA A 145 1.62 5.89 -2.41
CA ALA A 145 1.24 6.63 -1.22
C ALA A 145 1.51 8.14 -1.37
N ASN A 146 2.52 8.55 -2.16
CA ASN A 146 2.79 9.96 -2.41
C ASN A 146 1.60 10.70 -3.08
N TYR A 147 0.87 10.01 -3.96
CA TYR A 147 -0.31 10.57 -4.62
C TYR A 147 -1.58 10.37 -3.80
N THR A 148 -1.71 9.24 -3.11
CA THR A 148 -2.92 8.90 -2.34
C THR A 148 -2.99 9.60 -0.99
N TYR A 149 -1.86 9.77 -0.29
CA TYR A 149 -1.79 10.34 1.07
C TYR A 149 -2.48 11.71 1.21
N PRO A 150 -2.32 12.69 0.29
CA PRO A 150 -3.02 13.97 0.37
C PRO A 150 -4.56 13.87 0.41
N HIS A 151 -5.12 12.75 -0.04
CA HIS A 151 -6.57 12.51 -0.08
C HIS A 151 -7.07 11.66 1.10
N ILE A 152 -6.20 11.24 2.02
CA ILE A 152 -6.61 10.40 3.15
C ILE A 152 -7.22 11.23 4.28
N LYS A 153 -8.41 10.81 4.70
CA LYS A 153 -9.22 11.46 5.75
C LYS A 153 -8.81 11.03 7.15
N ALA A 154 -8.60 9.73 7.37
CA ALA A 154 -8.26 9.17 8.67
C ALA A 154 -6.82 9.57 9.11
N PRO A 155 -6.56 9.69 10.42
CA PRO A 155 -5.19 9.76 10.93
C PRO A 155 -4.40 8.50 10.58
N LEU A 156 -3.14 8.70 10.22
CA LEU A 156 -2.20 7.63 9.85
C LEU A 156 -1.02 7.55 10.80
N PHE A 157 -0.53 6.34 11.04
CA PHE A 157 0.82 6.09 11.52
C PHE A 157 1.58 5.30 10.46
N VAL A 158 2.41 5.99 9.67
CA VAL A 158 3.17 5.37 8.58
C VAL A 158 4.42 4.71 9.15
N PHE A 159 4.62 3.43 8.86
CA PHE A 159 5.88 2.73 9.12
C PHE A 159 6.52 2.39 7.78
N GLU A 160 7.70 2.93 7.50
CA GLU A 160 8.38 2.70 6.22
C GLU A 160 9.89 2.59 6.41
N MET A 161 10.53 1.59 5.81
CA MET A 161 11.98 1.53 5.83
C MET A 161 12.55 2.55 4.84
N GLN A 162 13.53 3.36 5.25
CA GLN A 162 14.16 4.35 4.37
C GLN A 162 14.72 3.72 3.09
N TYR A 163 15.24 2.50 3.22
CA TYR A 163 15.81 1.70 2.15
C TYR A 163 15.02 0.38 2.08
N ASP A 164 13.75 0.46 1.66
CA ASP A 164 12.91 -0.72 1.55
C ASP A 164 13.49 -1.72 0.55
N ILE A 165 13.80 -2.93 1.01
CA ILE A 165 14.52 -3.93 0.22
C ILE A 165 13.64 -4.58 -0.85
N ASN A 166 12.32 -4.54 -0.71
CA ASN A 166 11.41 -5.03 -1.74
C ASN A 166 11.42 -4.06 -2.92
N GLN A 167 11.29 -2.75 -2.65
CA GLN A 167 11.38 -1.73 -3.70
C GLN A 167 12.74 -1.78 -4.40
N LEU A 168 13.84 -1.72 -3.64
CA LEU A 168 15.19 -1.69 -4.21
C LEU A 168 15.53 -2.94 -5.04
N TYR A 169 15.30 -4.14 -4.49
CA TYR A 169 15.85 -5.37 -5.08
C TYR A 169 14.86 -6.13 -5.96
N GLU A 170 13.56 -6.13 -5.61
CA GLU A 170 12.55 -6.88 -6.37
C GLU A 170 11.96 -6.01 -7.48
N GLU A 171 11.55 -4.78 -7.14
CA GLU A 171 10.83 -3.90 -8.09
C GLU A 171 11.79 -3.16 -9.02
N ASP A 172 12.81 -2.55 -8.45
CA ASP A 172 13.78 -1.75 -9.19
C ASP A 172 14.95 -2.58 -9.72
N SER A 173 15.08 -3.85 -9.28
CA SER A 173 16.11 -4.78 -9.72
C SER A 173 17.54 -4.29 -9.46
N VAL A 174 17.76 -3.57 -8.36
CA VAL A 174 19.11 -3.22 -7.91
C VAL A 174 19.88 -4.51 -7.59
N PRO A 175 21.08 -4.74 -8.15
CA PRO A 175 21.80 -5.98 -7.92
C PRO A 175 22.19 -6.20 -6.45
N LEU A 176 21.81 -7.35 -5.89
CA LEU A 176 22.15 -7.73 -4.52
C LEU A 176 23.66 -7.87 -4.34
N LYS A 177 24.18 -7.30 -3.24
CA LYS A 177 25.60 -7.37 -2.83
C LYS A 177 26.59 -6.81 -3.85
N VAL A 178 26.14 -5.99 -4.79
CA VAL A 178 27.01 -5.24 -5.69
C VAL A 178 27.08 -3.81 -5.16
N PHE A 179 28.27 -3.39 -4.71
CA PHE A 179 28.51 -2.06 -4.18
C PHE A 179 29.58 -1.37 -5.02
N ASN A 180 29.14 -0.75 -6.11
CA ASN A 180 29.92 0.17 -6.94
C ASN A 180 29.27 1.56 -6.93
N SER A 181 29.91 2.55 -7.57
CA SER A 181 29.40 3.93 -7.61
C SER A 181 27.97 3.99 -8.13
N THR A 182 27.66 3.32 -9.24
CA THR A 182 26.32 3.36 -9.87
C THR A 182 25.24 2.81 -8.94
N THR A 183 25.48 1.66 -8.30
CA THR A 183 24.52 1.07 -7.35
C THR A 183 24.38 1.94 -6.09
N CYS A 184 25.47 2.52 -5.60
CA CYS A 184 25.46 3.42 -4.45
C CYS A 184 24.73 4.73 -4.74
N ASP A 185 24.92 5.29 -5.94
CA ASP A 185 24.25 6.51 -6.39
C ASP A 185 22.73 6.30 -6.49
N TYR A 186 22.29 5.16 -7.05
CA TYR A 186 20.86 4.84 -7.12
C TYR A 186 20.24 4.62 -5.74
N ILE A 187 20.88 3.84 -4.85
CA ILE A 187 20.40 3.64 -3.48
C ILE A 187 20.37 4.97 -2.71
N GLY A 188 21.37 5.83 -2.91
CA GLY A 188 21.41 7.18 -2.34
C GLY A 188 20.22 8.02 -2.80
N HIS A 189 19.98 8.06 -4.11
CA HIS A 189 18.84 8.74 -4.71
C HIS A 189 17.50 8.20 -4.19
N PHE A 190 17.31 6.88 -4.15
CA PHE A 190 16.13 6.24 -3.58
C PHE A 190 15.87 6.72 -2.14
N GLY A 191 16.91 6.75 -1.30
CA GLY A 191 16.80 7.24 0.07
C GLY A 191 16.43 8.72 0.16
N ASP A 192 16.95 9.56 -0.73
CA ASP A 192 16.58 10.97 -0.81
C ASP A 192 15.11 11.16 -1.22
N GLU A 193 14.64 10.43 -2.23
CA GLU A 193 13.24 10.46 -2.69
C GLU A 193 12.27 9.94 -1.61
N MET A 194 12.63 8.86 -0.93
CA MET A 194 11.84 8.32 0.17
C MET A 194 11.72 9.35 1.31
N ARG A 195 12.82 10.01 1.71
CA ARG A 195 12.76 11.11 2.70
C ARG A 195 11.92 12.28 2.23
N GLY A 196 12.08 12.66 0.96
CA GLY A 196 11.41 13.80 0.35
C GLY A 196 9.91 13.63 0.37
N THR A 197 9.41 12.48 -0.09
CA THR A 197 7.97 12.19 -0.11
C THR A 197 7.37 12.08 1.30
N LEU A 198 8.10 11.47 2.25
CA LEU A 198 7.66 11.36 3.65
C LEU A 198 7.62 12.70 4.41
N GLN A 199 8.19 13.79 3.87
CA GLN A 199 8.00 15.12 4.45
C GLN A 199 6.53 15.53 4.51
N ALA A 200 5.68 14.98 3.64
CA ALA A 200 4.23 15.21 3.72
C ALA A 200 3.66 14.73 5.06
N VAL A 201 4.15 13.60 5.59
CA VAL A 201 3.74 13.05 6.89
C VAL A 201 4.37 13.84 8.04
N VAL A 202 5.67 14.15 7.96
CA VAL A 202 6.40 14.92 9.00
C VAL A 202 5.76 16.29 9.24
N ASN A 203 5.31 16.94 8.18
CA ASN A 203 4.70 18.27 8.26
C ASN A 203 3.22 18.25 8.67
N ASN A 204 2.59 17.07 8.75
CA ASN A 204 1.20 16.92 9.13
C ASN A 204 1.07 16.54 10.61
N LYS A 205 0.55 17.47 11.43
CA LYS A 205 0.36 17.25 12.88
C LYS A 205 -0.65 16.16 13.24
N ARG A 206 -1.48 15.73 12.28
CA ARG A 206 -2.47 14.65 12.48
C ARG A 206 -1.80 13.27 12.53
N ASP A 207 -0.69 13.11 11.81
CA ASP A 207 -0.16 11.79 11.45
C ASP A 207 1.18 11.51 12.14
N GLY A 208 1.50 10.23 12.29
CA GLY A 208 2.76 9.72 12.82
C GLY A 208 3.62 9.08 11.74
N LEU A 209 4.94 9.11 11.94
CA LEU A 209 5.91 8.49 11.06
C LEU A 209 6.97 7.74 11.88
N PHE A 210 7.27 6.51 11.47
CA PHE A 210 8.47 5.79 11.85
C PHE A 210 9.24 5.39 10.59
N ASN A 211 10.36 6.08 10.33
CA ASN A 211 11.18 5.89 9.14
C ASN A 211 12.66 5.65 9.49
N PRO A 212 13.04 4.41 9.90
CA PRO A 212 14.41 4.11 10.22
C PRO A 212 15.28 4.05 8.95
N GLY A 213 16.52 4.53 9.06
CA GLY A 213 17.55 4.51 8.02
C GLY A 213 18.12 3.12 7.74
N CYS A 214 17.28 2.10 7.65
CA CYS A 214 17.67 0.69 7.57
C CYS A 214 17.26 0.06 6.23
N PHE A 215 18.05 -0.92 5.79
CA PHE A 215 17.64 -1.88 4.78
C PHE A 215 16.72 -2.92 5.45
N GLY A 216 15.44 -2.93 5.09
CA GLY A 216 14.46 -3.87 5.61
C GLY A 216 13.16 -3.82 4.81
N HIS A 217 12.21 -4.69 5.12
CA HIS A 217 10.87 -4.66 4.52
C HIS A 217 9.83 -4.90 5.60
N GLY A 218 9.36 -3.80 6.20
CA GLY A 218 8.48 -3.82 7.36
C GLY A 218 9.10 -4.51 8.59
N VAL A 219 8.25 -4.85 9.54
CA VAL A 219 8.57 -5.69 10.70
C VAL A 219 7.61 -6.86 10.77
N SER A 220 8.06 -8.00 11.32
CA SER A 220 7.19 -9.15 11.50
C SER A 220 6.11 -8.84 12.54
N TRP A 221 4.87 -9.19 12.21
CA TRP A 221 3.78 -9.24 13.18
C TRP A 221 4.01 -10.46 14.08
N ASN A 222 4.83 -10.31 15.11
CA ASN A 222 4.93 -11.31 16.18
C ASN A 222 3.81 -11.03 17.18
N GLY A 223 2.63 -11.58 16.89
CA GLY A 223 1.50 -11.70 17.82
C GLY A 223 1.51 -13.06 18.48
#